data_AF-A0A4V1WLM5-F1
#
_entry.id   AF-A0A4V1WLM5-F1
#
_cell.length_a   1.000
_cell.length_b   1.000
_cell.length_c   1.000
_cell.angle_alpha   90.00
_cell.angle_beta   90.00
_cell.angle_gamma   90.00
#
_symmetry.space_group_name_H-M   'P 1'
#
loop_
_entity.id
_entity.type
_entity.pdbx_description
1 polymer ?
#
loop_
_entity_poly.entity_id
_entity_poly.type
_entity_poly.pdbx_seq_one_letter_code
_entity_poly.pdbx_strand_id
1 'polypeptide(L)'
;MATLANVHVTAAVPPTTPPAAAPTPGLVESKNEELLQYVERTFHEYKEFHFLRFEKLQRINLVALQKKLIRTKDALSKASTISDDDLEKLRTNLEQYATAIQNYHSLRERKSLASNEAAKRELMLQRYFHAQIKDIGVLKSDYSYFDVTVTKIDRLRTLLMKRLPVWITYSRSERWARRKNYKNGYPPKEVSVFVDQLCRFIIAAIGGLFLVGPMLIMAIRPSIAKSLITVSVSVFLFAVVLTFVVRVTYLEGLVSTATYAAVLVAFVGPGTGGGT
;
A
#
# COMPACT_ATOMS: atom_id res chain seq x y z
N MET A 1 7.95 -24.79 89.62
CA MET A 1 8.85 -25.85 89.17
C MET A 1 8.69 -25.99 87.68
N ALA A 2 9.69 -25.53 86.92
CA ALA A 2 9.74 -25.58 85.47
C ALA A 2 10.75 -26.65 85.06
N THR A 3 10.37 -27.55 84.16
CA THR A 3 11.27 -28.54 83.57
C THR A 3 11.14 -28.47 82.06
N LEU A 4 12.28 -28.14 81.44
CA LEU A 4 12.51 -27.94 80.01
C LEU A 4 12.40 -29.26 79.24
N ALA A 5 11.68 -29.24 78.12
CA ALA A 5 11.82 -30.23 77.06
C ALA A 5 12.28 -29.50 75.80
N ASN A 6 13.51 -29.82 75.42
CA ASN A 6 14.28 -29.28 74.32
C ASN A 6 14.05 -30.20 73.10
N VAL A 7 13.55 -29.68 71.98
CA VAL A 7 13.55 -30.41 70.69
C VAL A 7 14.16 -29.50 69.62
N HIS A 8 15.30 -29.95 69.10
CA HIS A 8 16.05 -29.37 68.00
C HIS A 8 15.19 -29.26 66.74
N VAL A 9 15.13 -28.06 66.17
CA VAL A 9 14.72 -27.83 64.78
C VAL A 9 15.96 -27.38 64.00
N THR A 10 16.41 -28.27 63.11
CA THR A 10 17.49 -28.02 62.14
C THR A 10 16.97 -27.04 61.08
N ALA A 11 17.45 -25.79 61.11
CA ALA A 11 17.18 -24.82 60.05
C ALA A 11 18.14 -25.05 58.88
N ALA A 12 17.58 -25.49 57.74
CA ALA A 12 18.29 -25.55 56.47
C ALA A 12 18.55 -24.12 55.93
N VAL A 13 19.82 -23.83 55.67
CA VAL A 13 20.28 -22.59 55.02
C VAL A 13 19.80 -22.57 53.56
N PRO A 14 19.12 -21.52 53.07
CA PRO A 14 18.82 -21.38 51.65
C PRO A 14 20.08 -20.97 50.87
N PRO A 15 20.26 -21.48 49.63
CA PRO A 15 21.42 -21.14 48.81
C PRO A 15 21.37 -19.66 48.39
N THR A 16 22.46 -18.95 48.67
CA THR A 16 22.74 -17.60 48.19
C THR A 16 22.98 -17.60 46.69
N THR A 17 21.90 -17.46 45.92
CA THR A 17 21.98 -17.08 44.50
C THR A 17 22.37 -15.59 44.43
N PRO A 18 23.48 -15.22 43.77
CA PRO A 18 23.79 -13.81 43.57
C PRO A 18 22.68 -13.17 42.70
N PRO A 19 22.20 -11.96 43.03
CA PRO A 19 21.16 -11.30 42.26
C PRO A 19 21.65 -11.09 40.83
N ALA A 20 20.82 -11.51 39.87
CA ALA A 20 21.01 -11.22 38.46
C ALA A 20 21.30 -9.73 38.27
N ALA A 21 22.42 -9.41 37.64
CA ALA A 21 22.81 -8.05 37.32
C ALA A 21 21.64 -7.33 36.65
N ALA A 22 21.14 -6.28 37.29
CA ALA A 22 20.18 -5.37 36.70
C ALA A 22 20.72 -4.86 35.35
N PRO A 23 19.89 -4.75 34.30
CA PRO A 23 20.32 -4.16 33.05
C PRO A 23 20.77 -2.73 33.32
N THR A 24 22.02 -2.42 32.97
CA THR A 24 22.64 -1.11 33.17
C THR A 24 21.77 -0.02 32.52
N PRO A 25 21.18 0.92 33.30
CA PRO A 25 20.15 1.85 32.82
C PRO A 25 20.58 2.72 31.63
N GLY A 26 21.87 3.10 31.55
CA GLY A 26 22.36 4.03 30.53
C GLY A 26 22.52 3.46 29.12
N LEU A 27 22.55 2.14 28.93
CA LEU A 27 22.81 1.53 27.60
C LEU A 27 21.53 1.25 26.80
N VAL A 28 20.37 1.25 27.48
CA VAL A 28 19.05 1.06 26.85
C VAL A 28 18.43 2.42 26.49
N GLU A 29 18.61 3.44 27.32
CA GLU A 29 18.17 4.82 27.04
C GLU A 29 18.88 5.38 25.79
N SER A 30 20.20 5.27 25.71
CA SER A 30 20.99 5.71 24.55
C SER A 30 20.56 5.03 23.23
N LYS A 31 20.20 3.75 23.25
CA LYS A 31 19.74 3.01 22.05
C LYS A 31 18.37 3.47 21.56
N ASN A 32 17.49 3.84 22.49
CA ASN A 32 16.15 4.32 22.15
C ASN A 32 16.19 5.77 21.66
N GLU A 33 17.11 6.58 22.17
CA GLU A 33 17.39 7.93 21.68
C GLU A 33 17.90 7.91 20.24
N GLU A 34 18.82 7.00 19.89
CA GLU A 34 19.30 6.81 18.52
C GLU A 34 18.17 6.45 17.54
N LEU A 35 17.23 5.59 17.98
CA LEU A 35 16.04 5.23 17.21
C LEU A 35 15.12 6.43 16.97
N LEU A 36 14.82 7.20 18.02
CA LEU A 36 13.96 8.39 17.91
C LEU A 36 14.59 9.46 17.02
N GLN A 37 15.89 9.73 17.19
CA GLN A 37 16.62 10.67 16.32
C GLN A 37 16.62 10.23 14.86
N TYR A 38 16.77 8.93 14.60
CA TYR A 38 16.67 8.39 13.25
C TYR A 38 15.27 8.60 12.67
N VAL A 39 14.22 8.25 13.42
CA VAL A 39 12.83 8.40 12.96
C VAL A 39 12.50 9.87 12.67
N GLU A 40 12.79 10.78 13.60
CA GLU A 40 12.51 12.21 13.47
C GLU A 40 13.24 12.84 12.27
N ARG A 41 14.52 12.51 12.09
CA ARG A 41 15.28 12.96 10.93
C ARG A 41 14.70 12.45 9.62
N THR A 42 14.26 11.20 9.60
CA THR A 42 13.69 10.59 8.39
C THR A 42 12.31 11.12 8.05
N PHE A 43 11.55 11.52 9.06
CA PHE A 43 10.27 12.20 8.89
C PHE A 43 10.43 13.58 8.25
N HIS A 44 11.50 14.31 8.57
CA HIS A 44 11.77 15.62 7.98
C HIS A 44 12.43 15.57 6.59
N GLU A 45 13.31 14.60 6.34
CA GLU A 45 14.07 14.52 5.07
C GLU A 45 13.29 13.80 3.96
N TYR A 46 12.30 12.95 4.31
CA TYR A 46 11.55 12.14 3.36
C TYR A 46 10.04 12.22 3.62
N LYS A 47 9.26 12.46 2.56
CA LYS A 47 7.78 12.42 2.65
C LYS A 47 7.22 11.01 2.82
N GLU A 48 7.95 10.00 2.35
CA GLU A 48 7.53 8.60 2.40
C GLU A 48 8.52 7.77 3.20
N PHE A 49 7.99 6.84 4.01
CA PHE A 49 8.82 5.97 4.81
C PHE A 49 9.42 4.85 3.96
N HIS A 50 10.75 4.83 3.89
CA HIS A 50 11.54 3.82 3.22
C HIS A 50 11.92 2.73 4.22
N PHE A 51 11.57 1.49 3.91
CA PHE A 51 11.83 0.32 4.75
C PHE A 51 12.68 -0.73 4.01
N LEU A 52 13.37 -1.55 4.79
CA LEU A 52 14.23 -2.62 4.28
C LEU A 52 13.38 -3.83 3.86
N ARG A 53 13.61 -4.33 2.65
CA ARG A 53 12.92 -5.53 2.15
C ARG A 53 13.68 -6.77 2.59
N PHE A 54 13.22 -7.37 3.67
CA PHE A 54 13.75 -8.62 4.20
C PHE A 54 13.34 -9.86 3.37
N GLU A 55 13.46 -9.80 2.03
CA GLU A 55 12.92 -10.82 1.12
C GLU A 55 13.47 -12.22 1.38
N LYS A 56 14.79 -12.32 1.61
CA LYS A 56 15.42 -13.59 1.94
C LYS A 56 14.88 -14.19 3.23
N LEU A 57 14.70 -13.37 4.28
CA LEU A 57 14.14 -13.82 5.56
C LEU A 57 12.67 -14.23 5.42
N GLN A 58 11.88 -13.50 4.62
CA GLN A 58 10.49 -13.85 4.36
C GLN A 58 10.37 -15.20 3.63
N ARG A 59 11.22 -15.44 2.63
CA ARG A 59 11.28 -16.73 1.93
C ARG A 59 11.71 -17.85 2.88
N ILE A 60 12.69 -17.61 3.76
CA ILE A 60 13.09 -18.59 4.79
C ILE A 60 11.91 -18.90 5.73
N ASN A 61 11.18 -17.88 6.19
CA ASN A 61 10.02 -18.07 7.05
C ASN A 61 8.92 -18.89 6.36
N LEU A 62 8.63 -18.59 5.08
CA LEU A 62 7.67 -19.37 4.29
C LEU A 62 8.07 -20.83 4.16
N VAL A 63 9.34 -21.11 3.85
CA VAL A 63 9.85 -22.49 3.75
C VAL A 63 9.81 -23.21 5.11
N ALA A 64 10.08 -22.50 6.20
CA ALA A 64 9.96 -23.05 7.56
C ALA A 64 8.52 -23.45 7.89
N LEU A 65 7.53 -22.62 7.52
CA LEU A 65 6.10 -22.91 7.68
C LEU A 65 5.66 -24.08 6.79
N GLN A 66 6.12 -24.14 5.54
CA GLN A 66 5.87 -25.28 4.65
C GLN A 66 6.39 -26.58 5.25
N LYS A 67 7.61 -26.58 5.79
CA LYS A 67 8.20 -27.75 6.45
C LYS A 67 7.38 -28.21 7.65
N LYS A 68 6.85 -27.28 8.45
CA LYS A 68 5.94 -27.60 9.57
C LYS A 68 4.66 -28.26 9.06
N LEU A 69 4.03 -27.67 8.05
CA LEU A 69 2.80 -28.21 7.45
C LEU A 69 3.00 -29.60 6.83
N ILE A 70 4.14 -29.85 6.17
CA ILE A 70 4.47 -31.18 5.62
C ILE A 70 4.60 -32.22 6.73
N ARG A 71 5.24 -31.88 7.86
CA ARG A 71 5.35 -32.79 9.01
C ARG A 71 3.99 -33.10 9.62
N THR A 72 3.14 -32.09 9.79
CA THR A 72 1.76 -32.28 10.26
C THR A 72 0.96 -33.14 9.29
N LYS A 73 1.11 -32.93 7.97
CA LYS A 73 0.48 -33.75 6.93
C LYS A 73 0.93 -35.21 7.00
N ASP A 74 2.23 -35.48 7.18
CA ASP A 74 2.77 -36.83 7.32
C ASP A 74 2.24 -37.54 8.59
N ALA A 75 2.18 -36.81 9.71
CA ALA A 75 1.62 -37.32 10.96
C ALA A 75 0.12 -37.66 10.83
N LEU A 76 -0.67 -36.75 10.24
CA LEU A 76 -2.11 -36.95 10.02
C LEU A 76 -2.41 -38.05 9.00
N SER A 77 -1.55 -38.23 7.99
CA SER A 77 -1.73 -39.28 6.98
C SER A 77 -1.50 -40.69 7.55
N LYS A 78 -0.77 -40.81 8.67
CA LYS A 78 -0.45 -42.08 9.33
C LYS A 78 -1.39 -42.38 10.51
N ALA A 79 -2.09 -41.37 11.02
CA ALA A 79 -3.03 -41.52 12.11
C ALA A 79 -4.40 -42.01 11.61
N SER A 80 -4.99 -42.99 12.29
CA SER A 80 -6.35 -43.49 12.00
C SER A 80 -7.46 -42.61 12.62
N THR A 81 -7.11 -41.80 13.63
CA THR A 81 -7.99 -40.84 14.29
C THR A 81 -7.26 -39.50 14.46
N ILE A 82 -7.97 -38.40 14.25
CA ILE A 82 -7.41 -37.05 14.35
C ILE A 82 -7.79 -36.49 15.73
N SER A 83 -6.79 -36.06 16.51
CA SER A 83 -7.02 -35.37 17.79
C SER A 83 -7.42 -33.91 17.56
N ASP A 84 -8.28 -33.37 18.41
CA ASP A 84 -8.66 -31.94 18.39
C ASP A 84 -7.46 -31.00 18.57
N ASP A 85 -6.44 -31.42 19.33
CA ASP A 85 -5.18 -30.66 19.50
C ASP A 85 -4.35 -30.61 18.21
N ASP A 86 -4.33 -31.69 17.44
CA ASP A 86 -3.66 -31.74 16.14
C ASP A 86 -4.39 -30.87 15.09
N LEU A 87 -5.72 -30.82 15.17
CA LEU A 87 -6.54 -29.92 14.36
C LEU A 87 -6.26 -28.45 14.66
N GLU A 88 -6.16 -28.05 15.94
CA GLU A 88 -5.91 -26.65 16.30
C GLU A 88 -4.48 -26.21 15.92
N LYS A 89 -3.50 -27.11 16.07
CA LYS A 89 -2.13 -26.88 15.57
C LYS A 89 -2.09 -26.74 14.05
N LEU A 90 -2.84 -27.56 13.33
CA LEU A 90 -2.96 -27.45 11.88
C LEU A 90 -3.59 -26.12 11.48
N ARG A 91 -4.69 -25.72 12.14
CA ARG A 91 -5.39 -24.45 11.88
C ARG A 91 -4.46 -23.26 12.07
N THR A 92 -3.75 -23.22 13.19
CA THR A 92 -2.79 -22.15 13.51
C THR A 92 -1.66 -22.08 12.48
N ASN A 93 -1.08 -23.23 12.10
CA ASN A 93 0.01 -23.26 11.12
C ASN A 93 -0.45 -22.84 9.72
N LEU A 94 -1.68 -23.22 9.32
CA LEU A 94 -2.28 -22.82 8.05
C LEU A 94 -2.59 -21.33 8.02
N GLU A 95 -3.12 -20.77 9.11
CA GLU A 95 -3.37 -19.34 9.24
C GLU A 95 -2.05 -18.55 9.13
N GLN A 96 -1.03 -18.93 9.90
CA GLN A 96 0.29 -18.30 9.84
C GLN A 96 0.92 -18.39 8.44
N TYR A 97 0.74 -19.51 7.74
CA TYR A 97 1.22 -19.69 6.38
C TYR A 97 0.46 -18.80 5.37
N ALA A 98 -0.86 -18.72 5.46
CA ALA A 98 -1.68 -17.86 4.61
C ALA A 98 -1.33 -16.38 4.82
N THR A 99 -1.23 -15.93 6.07
CA THR A 99 -0.81 -14.57 6.41
C THR A 99 0.61 -14.28 5.90
N ALA A 100 1.54 -15.23 6.04
CA ALA A 100 2.90 -15.07 5.54
C ALA A 100 2.94 -14.93 4.00
N ILE A 101 2.13 -15.69 3.26
CA ILE A 101 2.01 -15.58 1.80
C ILE A 101 1.45 -14.21 1.42
N GLN A 102 0.37 -13.77 2.07
CA GLN A 102 -0.25 -12.48 1.81
C GLN A 102 0.73 -11.34 2.07
N ASN A 103 1.43 -11.36 3.21
CA ASN A 103 2.45 -10.37 3.55
C ASN A 103 3.60 -10.35 2.53
N TYR A 104 4.07 -11.52 2.10
CA TYR A 104 5.08 -11.63 1.07
C TYR A 104 4.62 -11.04 -0.27
N HIS A 105 3.38 -11.33 -0.68
CA HIS A 105 2.80 -10.78 -1.90
C HIS A 105 2.70 -9.26 -1.83
N SER A 106 2.11 -8.73 -0.75
CA SER A 106 1.94 -7.29 -0.52
C SER A 106 3.27 -6.52 -0.45
N LEU A 107 4.37 -7.18 -0.08
CA LEU A 107 5.70 -6.58 -0.08
C LEU A 107 6.42 -6.74 -1.42
N ARG A 108 6.14 -7.83 -2.15
CA ARG A 108 6.74 -8.11 -3.46
C ARG A 108 6.27 -7.15 -4.54
N GLU A 109 4.99 -6.79 -4.54
CA GLU A 109 4.37 -5.90 -5.53
C GLU A 109 4.83 -4.43 -5.45
N ARG A 110 5.62 -4.08 -4.42
CA ARG A 110 6.07 -2.71 -4.19
C ARG A 110 7.29 -2.37 -5.04
N LYS A 111 7.39 -1.09 -5.43
CA LYS A 111 8.53 -0.56 -6.19
C LYS A 111 9.78 -0.58 -5.32
N SER A 112 10.89 -1.04 -5.92
CA SER A 112 12.22 -0.91 -5.33
C SER A 112 12.75 0.51 -5.53
N LEU A 113 13.51 1.00 -4.56
CA LEU A 113 14.23 2.26 -4.67
C LEU A 113 15.31 2.20 -5.76
N ALA A 114 15.61 3.36 -6.35
CA ALA A 114 16.75 3.46 -7.26
C ALA A 114 18.06 3.19 -6.49
N SER A 115 19.02 2.50 -7.14
CA SER A 115 20.26 2.04 -6.50
C SER A 115 21.06 3.14 -5.79
N ASN A 116 21.04 4.37 -6.32
CA ASN A 116 21.69 5.54 -5.71
C ASN A 116 21.00 6.02 -4.42
N GLU A 117 19.66 5.99 -4.38
CA GLU A 117 18.88 6.36 -3.20
C GLU A 117 18.99 5.28 -2.11
N ALA A 118 19.03 4.00 -2.51
CA ALA A 118 19.28 2.86 -1.63
C ALA A 118 20.67 2.96 -0.97
N ALA A 119 21.74 3.27 -1.72
CA ALA A 119 23.08 3.44 -1.17
C ALA A 119 23.18 4.59 -0.16
N LYS A 120 22.52 5.72 -0.42
CA LYS A 120 22.45 6.84 0.55
C LYS A 120 21.77 6.38 1.85
N ARG A 121 20.75 5.51 1.74
CA ARG A 121 19.99 4.99 2.88
C ARG A 121 20.79 3.98 3.69
N GLU A 122 21.51 3.10 3.02
CA GLU A 122 22.45 2.15 3.62
C GLU A 122 23.47 2.90 4.50
N LEU A 123 24.08 3.97 3.98
CA LEU A 123 25.03 4.81 4.73
C LEU A 123 24.39 5.49 5.95
N MET A 124 23.13 5.91 5.88
CA MET A 124 22.44 6.47 7.05
C MET A 124 22.21 5.43 8.13
N LEU A 125 21.66 4.27 7.77
CA LEU A 125 21.44 3.17 8.71
C LEU A 125 22.74 2.72 9.34
N GLN A 126 23.81 2.64 8.54
CA GLN A 126 25.13 2.36 9.06
C GLN A 126 25.58 3.42 10.07
N ARG A 127 25.37 4.71 9.80
CA ARG A 127 25.78 5.78 10.72
C ARG A 127 25.08 5.72 12.08
N TYR A 128 23.79 5.39 12.12
CA TYR A 128 23.00 5.36 13.36
C TYR A 128 23.08 4.00 14.08
N PHE A 129 23.27 2.89 13.36
CA PHE A 129 23.24 1.55 13.93
C PHE A 129 24.59 0.82 13.85
N HIS A 130 25.70 1.52 13.59
CA HIS A 130 27.04 0.89 13.48
C HIS A 130 27.41 0.08 14.72
N ALA A 131 26.94 0.49 15.91
CA ALA A 131 27.25 -0.18 17.16
C ALA A 131 26.52 -1.53 17.32
N GLN A 132 25.42 -1.71 16.58
CA GLN A 132 24.54 -2.87 16.69
C GLN A 132 24.76 -3.91 15.57
N ILE A 133 25.39 -3.51 14.46
CA ILE A 133 25.53 -4.33 13.27
C ILE A 133 27.02 -4.63 13.02
N LYS A 134 27.44 -5.88 13.24
CA LYS A 134 28.82 -6.33 13.00
C LYS A 134 29.14 -6.53 11.51
N ASP A 135 28.14 -6.81 10.69
CA ASP A 135 28.31 -7.05 9.24
C ASP A 135 27.47 -6.05 8.44
N ILE A 136 28.16 -5.13 7.76
CA ILE A 136 27.58 -4.07 6.94
C ILE A 136 26.82 -4.67 5.75
N GLY A 137 27.21 -5.86 5.28
CA GLY A 137 26.55 -6.56 4.18
C GLY A 137 25.08 -6.90 4.45
N VAL A 138 24.64 -6.91 5.72
CA VAL A 138 23.25 -7.17 6.11
C VAL A 138 22.32 -6.00 5.72
N LEU A 139 22.85 -4.78 5.66
CA LEU A 139 22.09 -3.59 5.27
C LEU A 139 21.95 -3.46 3.74
N LYS A 140 22.79 -4.18 2.98
CA LYS A 140 22.75 -4.23 1.52
C LYS A 140 21.59 -5.09 1.03
N SER A 141 20.38 -4.59 1.21
CA SER A 141 19.17 -5.20 0.67
C SER A 141 18.30 -4.17 -0.03
N ASP A 142 17.38 -4.65 -0.84
CA ASP A 142 16.47 -3.79 -1.58
C ASP A 142 15.64 -2.97 -0.60
N TYR A 143 15.58 -1.66 -0.81
CA TYR A 143 14.72 -0.78 -0.04
C TYR A 143 13.42 -0.56 -0.81
N SER A 144 12.30 -0.58 -0.09
CA SER A 144 10.98 -0.32 -0.65
C SER A 144 10.31 0.82 0.11
N TYR A 145 9.35 1.47 -0.54
CA TYR A 145 8.58 2.54 0.08
C TYR A 145 7.09 2.27 -0.10
N PHE A 146 6.30 2.86 0.80
CA PHE A 146 4.86 2.92 0.62
C PHE A 146 4.58 3.99 -0.44
N ASP A 147 4.32 3.56 -1.68
CA ASP A 147 3.80 4.44 -2.73
C ASP A 147 2.39 4.85 -2.32
N VAL A 148 2.28 5.84 -1.43
CA VAL A 148 0.98 6.46 -1.09
C VAL A 148 0.53 7.33 -2.25
N THR A 149 1.46 7.69 -3.15
CA THR A 149 1.21 8.46 -4.37
C THR A 149 0.75 7.66 -5.58
N VAL A 150 0.23 6.44 -5.40
CA VAL A 150 -0.56 5.77 -6.46
C VAL A 150 -1.93 6.46 -6.64
N THR A 151 -1.96 7.79 -6.72
CA THR A 151 -2.62 8.34 -7.90
C THR A 151 -1.76 7.92 -9.08
N LYS A 152 -2.06 6.76 -9.68
CA LYS A 152 -1.56 6.39 -11.02
C LYS A 152 -1.50 7.68 -11.81
N ILE A 153 -0.31 8.07 -12.27
CA ILE A 153 -0.19 9.27 -13.10
C ILE A 153 -1.00 8.95 -14.36
N ASP A 154 -2.24 9.42 -14.38
CA ASP A 154 -3.17 9.12 -15.46
C ASP A 154 -2.62 9.66 -16.77
N ARG A 155 -2.96 9.01 -17.88
CA ARG A 155 -2.54 9.50 -19.20
C ARG A 155 -2.91 10.97 -19.38
N LEU A 156 -4.07 11.38 -18.89
CA LEU A 156 -4.50 12.77 -18.90
C LEU A 156 -3.56 13.69 -18.11
N ARG A 157 -3.07 13.23 -16.96
CA ARG A 157 -2.09 13.93 -16.13
C ARG A 157 -0.74 14.04 -16.84
N THR A 158 -0.25 12.98 -17.47
CA THR A 158 0.97 13.04 -18.30
C THR A 158 0.83 13.98 -19.50
N LEU A 159 -0.35 13.98 -20.13
CA LEU A 159 -0.61 14.80 -21.33
C LEU A 159 -0.73 16.27 -20.95
N LEU A 160 -1.37 16.58 -19.82
CA LEU A 160 -1.34 17.92 -19.23
C LEU A 160 0.08 18.34 -18.89
N MET A 161 0.87 17.47 -18.23
CA MET A 161 2.27 17.79 -17.91
C MET A 161 3.13 18.05 -19.15
N LYS A 162 2.84 17.39 -20.27
CA LYS A 162 3.56 17.59 -21.54
C LYS A 162 3.13 18.86 -22.28
N ARG A 163 1.86 19.29 -22.13
CA ARG A 163 1.31 20.45 -22.85
C ARG A 163 1.33 21.75 -22.05
N LEU A 164 1.39 21.68 -20.71
CA LEU A 164 1.40 22.85 -19.83
C LEU A 164 2.81 23.45 -19.68
N PRO A 165 2.94 24.79 -19.57
CA PRO A 165 4.20 25.45 -19.28
C PRO A 165 4.83 24.95 -17.97
N VAL A 166 6.16 24.82 -17.94
CA VAL A 166 6.96 24.33 -16.81
C VAL A 166 6.72 25.12 -15.51
N TRP A 167 6.26 26.37 -15.60
CA TRP A 167 5.96 27.20 -14.44
C TRP A 167 4.70 26.75 -13.67
N ILE A 168 3.75 26.02 -14.30
CA ILE A 168 2.51 25.51 -13.69
C ILE A 168 2.71 24.09 -13.13
N THR A 169 3.53 23.27 -13.80
CA THR A 169 3.69 21.85 -13.44
C THR A 169 4.50 21.64 -12.17
N TYR A 170 5.41 22.56 -11.84
CA TYR A 170 6.19 22.50 -10.60
C TYR A 170 5.47 23.16 -9.41
N SER A 171 5.24 22.38 -8.35
CA SER A 171 4.84 22.89 -7.04
C SER A 171 5.88 23.89 -6.50
N ARG A 172 5.43 24.91 -5.73
CA ARG A 172 6.34 25.87 -5.09
C ARG A 172 7.40 25.14 -4.24
N SER A 173 7.03 24.08 -3.52
CA SER A 173 7.96 23.30 -2.69
C SER A 173 9.01 22.52 -3.50
N GLU A 174 8.63 21.94 -4.64
CA GLU A 174 9.57 21.17 -5.48
C GLU A 174 10.55 22.07 -6.27
N ARG A 175 10.15 23.31 -6.61
CA ARG A 175 11.06 24.29 -7.24
C ARG A 175 12.26 24.63 -6.36
N TRP A 176 12.04 24.76 -5.06
CA TRP A 176 13.11 25.05 -4.10
C TRP A 176 14.02 23.82 -3.90
N ALA A 177 13.43 22.63 -3.76
CA ALA A 177 14.18 21.40 -3.56
C ALA A 177 15.00 20.93 -4.79
N ARG A 178 14.54 21.23 -6.02
CA ARG A 178 15.14 20.72 -7.27
C ARG A 178 15.42 21.83 -8.29
N ARG A 179 16.01 22.94 -7.83
CA ARG A 179 16.31 24.12 -8.65
C ARG A 179 17.15 23.81 -9.90
N LYS A 180 18.06 22.82 -9.83
CA LYS A 180 18.88 22.38 -10.97
C LYS A 180 18.07 21.61 -12.03
N ASN A 181 17.11 20.79 -11.62
CA ASN A 181 16.27 20.02 -12.54
C ASN A 181 15.16 20.88 -13.15
N TYR A 182 14.68 21.90 -12.43
CA TYR A 182 13.75 22.91 -12.94
C TYR A 182 14.35 23.69 -14.12
N LYS A 183 15.62 24.11 -14.02
CA LYS A 183 16.32 24.81 -15.10
C LYS A 183 16.52 23.94 -16.35
N ASN A 184 16.59 22.63 -16.19
CA ASN A 184 16.81 21.68 -17.28
C ASN A 184 15.50 21.11 -17.87
N GLY A 185 14.32 21.54 -17.39
CA GLY A 185 13.03 21.19 -17.98
C GLY A 185 12.56 19.75 -17.77
N TYR A 186 13.13 19.01 -16.82
CA TYR A 186 12.71 17.64 -16.54
C TYR A 186 11.28 17.59 -15.95
N PRO A 187 10.48 16.55 -16.26
CA PRO A 187 9.14 16.42 -15.69
C PRO A 187 9.22 16.24 -14.15
N PRO A 188 8.41 16.98 -13.37
CA PRO A 188 8.43 16.90 -11.92
C PRO A 188 7.92 15.53 -11.45
N LYS A 189 8.48 15.01 -10.34
CA LYS A 189 8.01 13.74 -9.76
C LYS A 189 6.72 13.95 -8.96
N GLU A 190 6.53 15.14 -8.38
CA GLU A 190 5.29 15.51 -7.71
C GLU A 190 4.46 16.44 -8.59
N VAL A 191 3.17 16.15 -8.61
CA VAL A 191 2.23 16.80 -9.50
C VAL A 191 1.64 17.97 -8.75
N SER A 192 1.88 19.18 -9.25
CA SER A 192 1.38 20.43 -8.66
C SER A 192 -0.10 20.31 -8.30
N VAL A 193 -0.46 20.80 -7.11
CA VAL A 193 -1.85 20.85 -6.60
C VAL A 193 -2.80 21.45 -7.64
N PHE A 194 -2.32 22.42 -8.42
CA PHE A 194 -3.10 23.02 -9.50
C PHE A 194 -3.38 22.06 -10.66
N VAL A 195 -2.38 21.27 -11.09
CA VAL A 195 -2.57 20.28 -12.16
C VAL A 195 -3.52 19.18 -11.70
N ASP A 196 -3.41 18.76 -10.44
CA ASP A 196 -4.34 17.79 -9.87
C ASP A 196 -5.79 18.34 -9.86
N GLN A 197 -5.98 19.57 -9.40
CA GLN A 197 -7.28 20.23 -9.41
C GLN A 197 -7.84 20.43 -10.82
N LEU A 198 -6.99 20.78 -11.78
CA LEU A 198 -7.38 20.96 -13.17
C LEU A 198 -7.73 19.61 -13.84
N CYS A 199 -6.99 18.54 -13.56
CA CYS A 199 -7.34 17.19 -14.01
C CYS A 199 -8.70 16.77 -13.46
N ARG A 200 -8.94 16.94 -12.15
CA ARG A 200 -10.23 16.64 -11.52
C ARG A 200 -11.36 17.48 -12.12
N PHE A 201 -11.12 18.76 -12.37
CA PHE A 201 -12.08 19.64 -13.03
C PHE A 201 -12.40 19.17 -14.46
N ILE A 202 -11.39 18.84 -15.27
CA ILE A 202 -11.58 18.34 -16.63
C ILE A 202 -12.37 17.02 -16.63
N ILE A 203 -12.04 16.08 -15.74
CA ILE A 203 -12.74 14.80 -15.64
C ILE A 203 -14.20 15.03 -15.21
N ALA A 204 -14.44 15.88 -14.21
CA ALA A 204 -15.78 16.21 -13.76
C ALA A 204 -16.59 16.94 -14.84
N ALA A 205 -15.97 17.88 -15.56
CA ALA A 205 -16.62 18.63 -16.64
C ALA A 205 -16.96 17.72 -17.83
N ILE A 206 -16.05 16.84 -18.25
CA ILE A 206 -16.30 15.85 -19.29
C ILE A 206 -17.43 14.91 -18.83
N GLY A 207 -17.36 14.34 -17.63
CA GLY A 207 -18.40 13.46 -17.11
C GLY A 207 -19.78 14.13 -17.06
N GLY A 208 -19.85 15.38 -16.58
CA GLY A 208 -21.08 16.17 -16.55
C GLY A 208 -21.61 16.47 -17.95
N LEU A 209 -20.75 16.85 -18.89
CA LEU A 209 -21.14 17.11 -20.28
C LEU A 209 -21.67 15.84 -20.96
N PHE A 210 -21.08 14.68 -20.67
CA PHE A 210 -21.56 13.40 -21.18
C PHE A 210 -22.92 12.99 -20.60
N LEU A 211 -23.31 13.42 -19.40
CA LEU A 211 -24.64 13.13 -18.85
C LEU A 211 -25.69 14.15 -19.33
N VAL A 212 -25.35 15.44 -19.27
CA VAL A 212 -26.29 16.53 -19.57
C VAL A 212 -26.48 16.72 -21.07
N GLY A 213 -25.42 16.51 -21.88
CA GLY A 213 -25.47 16.70 -23.32
C GLY A 213 -26.56 15.87 -24.02
N PRO A 214 -26.60 14.54 -23.84
CA PRO A 214 -27.62 13.68 -24.43
C PRO A 214 -29.02 14.02 -23.92
N MET A 215 -29.16 14.33 -22.63
CA MET A 215 -30.42 14.78 -22.04
C MET A 215 -30.94 16.07 -22.68
N LEU A 216 -30.06 17.05 -22.89
CA LEU A 216 -30.42 18.34 -23.48
C LEU A 216 -30.84 18.18 -24.95
N ILE A 217 -30.14 17.34 -25.71
CA ILE A 217 -30.49 17.04 -27.12
C ILE A 217 -31.89 16.42 -27.20
N MET A 218 -32.21 15.48 -26.30
CA MET A 218 -33.53 14.85 -26.26
C MET A 218 -34.64 15.81 -25.81
N ALA A 219 -34.34 16.74 -24.91
CA ALA A 219 -35.31 17.73 -24.42
C ALA A 219 -35.73 18.74 -25.52
N ILE A 220 -34.84 19.11 -26.43
CA ILE A 220 -35.10 20.17 -27.43
C ILE A 220 -35.97 19.68 -28.60
N ARG A 221 -35.88 18.40 -29.00
CA ARG A 221 -36.67 17.82 -30.10
C ARG A 221 -37.03 16.35 -29.80
N PRO A 222 -38.14 16.07 -29.10
CA PRO A 222 -38.52 14.70 -28.77
C PRO A 222 -38.90 13.92 -30.04
N SER A 223 -38.04 12.97 -30.43
CA SER A 223 -38.28 12.04 -31.54
C SER A 223 -37.53 10.75 -31.27
N ILE A 224 -38.25 9.61 -31.33
CA ILE A 224 -37.74 8.28 -30.95
C ILE A 224 -36.46 7.92 -31.72
N ALA A 225 -36.44 8.15 -33.04
CA ALA A 225 -35.29 7.85 -33.88
C ALA A 225 -34.05 8.70 -33.50
N LYS A 226 -34.25 9.99 -33.23
CA LYS A 226 -33.15 10.90 -32.85
C LYS A 226 -32.61 10.59 -31.45
N SER A 227 -33.49 10.23 -30.52
CA SER A 227 -33.09 9.83 -29.17
C SER A 227 -32.26 8.55 -29.19
N LEU A 228 -32.67 7.51 -29.93
CA LEU A 228 -31.94 6.25 -30.00
C LEU A 228 -30.53 6.42 -30.60
N ILE A 229 -30.41 7.24 -31.65
CA ILE A 229 -29.12 7.58 -32.26
C ILE A 229 -28.25 8.34 -31.25
N THR A 230 -28.82 9.32 -30.55
CA THR A 230 -28.10 10.13 -29.55
C THR A 230 -27.61 9.27 -28.38
N VAL A 231 -28.41 8.34 -27.85
CA VAL A 231 -27.97 7.40 -26.81
C VAL A 231 -26.82 6.55 -27.32
N SER A 232 -26.96 5.93 -28.50
CA SER A 232 -25.97 5.00 -29.04
C SER A 232 -24.62 5.69 -29.24
N VAL A 233 -24.61 6.89 -29.83
CA VAL A 233 -23.39 7.68 -30.03
C VAL A 233 -22.78 8.12 -28.69
N SER A 234 -23.60 8.54 -27.73
CA SER A 234 -23.12 9.03 -26.44
C SER A 234 -22.52 7.92 -25.58
N VAL A 235 -23.16 6.74 -25.53
CA VAL A 235 -22.65 5.55 -24.83
C VAL A 235 -21.34 5.07 -25.46
N PHE A 236 -21.27 5.05 -26.79
CA PHE A 236 -20.04 4.67 -27.49
C PHE A 236 -18.89 5.63 -27.20
N LEU A 237 -19.12 6.94 -27.32
CA LEU A 237 -18.11 7.96 -26.99
C LEU A 237 -17.68 7.89 -25.52
N PHE A 238 -18.62 7.66 -24.60
CA PHE A 238 -18.32 7.48 -23.18
C PHE A 238 -17.42 6.27 -22.93
N ALA A 239 -17.72 5.13 -23.56
CA ALA A 239 -16.91 3.92 -23.46
C ALA A 239 -15.48 4.13 -24.00
N VAL A 240 -15.34 4.84 -25.12
CA VAL A 240 -14.04 5.24 -25.68
C VAL A 240 -13.29 6.10 -24.68
N VAL A 241 -13.92 7.15 -24.13
CA VAL A 241 -13.30 8.03 -23.13
C VAL A 241 -12.84 7.25 -21.90
N LEU A 242 -13.68 6.39 -21.32
CA LEU A 242 -13.30 5.55 -20.17
C LEU A 242 -12.08 4.67 -20.46
N THR A 243 -12.05 4.04 -21.65
CA THR A 243 -10.98 3.13 -22.07
C THR A 243 -9.65 3.86 -22.24
N PHE A 244 -9.65 5.04 -22.87
CA PHE A 244 -8.42 5.77 -23.16
C PHE A 244 -7.93 6.67 -22.01
N VAL A 245 -8.85 7.21 -21.20
CA VAL A 245 -8.53 8.24 -20.18
C VAL A 245 -8.35 7.64 -18.79
N VAL A 246 -9.23 6.74 -18.35
CA VAL A 246 -9.36 6.37 -16.92
C VAL A 246 -8.69 5.04 -16.57
N ARG A 247 -8.25 4.23 -17.55
CA ARG A 247 -7.61 2.90 -17.30
C ARG A 247 -8.36 2.06 -16.26
N VAL A 248 -9.67 2.02 -16.47
CA VAL A 248 -10.59 1.22 -15.66
C VAL A 248 -10.33 -0.27 -15.94
N THR A 249 -10.49 -1.14 -14.94
CA THR A 249 -10.44 -2.59 -15.19
C THR A 249 -11.59 -3.01 -16.11
N TYR A 250 -11.45 -4.12 -16.84
CA TYR A 250 -12.46 -4.57 -17.82
C TYR A 250 -13.87 -4.70 -17.21
N LEU A 251 -13.94 -5.17 -15.96
CA LEU A 251 -15.21 -5.32 -15.23
C LEU A 251 -15.79 -3.96 -14.83
N GLU A 252 -15.00 -3.11 -14.19
CA GLU A 252 -15.45 -1.77 -13.78
C GLU A 252 -15.91 -0.94 -15.00
N GLY A 253 -15.21 -1.03 -16.14
CA GLY A 253 -15.56 -0.28 -17.36
C GLY A 253 -16.87 -0.76 -17.97
N LEU A 254 -17.13 -2.07 -17.95
CA LEU A 254 -18.38 -2.67 -18.39
C LEU A 254 -19.54 -2.23 -17.49
N VAL A 255 -19.35 -2.29 -16.17
CA VAL A 255 -20.35 -1.84 -15.18
C VAL A 255 -20.64 -0.34 -15.33
N SER A 256 -19.62 0.50 -15.49
CA SER A 256 -19.80 1.95 -15.71
C SER A 256 -20.52 2.26 -17.02
N THR A 257 -20.22 1.53 -18.10
CA THR A 257 -20.89 1.73 -19.40
C THR A 257 -22.35 1.27 -19.35
N ALA A 258 -22.62 0.12 -18.71
CA ALA A 258 -23.96 -0.41 -18.54
C ALA A 258 -24.84 0.52 -17.68
N THR A 259 -24.30 1.04 -16.57
CA THR A 259 -25.00 2.01 -15.71
C THR A 259 -25.29 3.31 -16.46
N TYR A 260 -24.32 3.84 -17.21
CA TYR A 260 -24.53 5.04 -18.04
C TYR A 260 -25.60 4.81 -19.12
N ALA A 261 -25.55 3.68 -19.81
CA ALA A 261 -26.55 3.31 -20.82
C ALA A 261 -27.95 3.17 -20.21
N ALA A 262 -28.07 2.52 -19.05
CA ALA A 262 -29.34 2.35 -18.35
C ALA A 262 -29.97 3.69 -17.98
N VAL A 263 -29.16 4.64 -17.46
CA VAL A 263 -29.62 5.99 -17.15
C VAL A 263 -30.16 6.68 -18.40
N LEU A 264 -29.42 6.67 -19.51
CA LEU A 264 -29.85 7.31 -20.75
C LEU A 264 -31.10 6.65 -21.35
N VAL A 265 -31.19 5.32 -21.35
CA VAL A 265 -32.34 4.57 -21.88
C VAL A 265 -33.60 4.84 -21.08
N ALA A 266 -33.49 5.04 -19.75
CA ALA A 266 -34.63 5.41 -18.91
C ALA A 266 -35.28 6.75 -19.31
N PHE A 267 -34.52 7.67 -19.93
CA PHE A 267 -35.08 8.91 -20.46
C PHE A 267 -35.68 8.77 -21.87
N VAL A 268 -35.45 7.64 -22.55
CA VAL A 268 -35.97 7.36 -23.91
C VAL A 268 -37.30 6.61 -23.89
N GLY A 269 -37.68 5.92 -22.80
CA GLY A 269 -38.95 5.18 -22.70
C GLY A 269 -39.90 5.70 -21.60
N PRO A 270 -41.24 5.70 -21.77
CA PRO A 270 -42.06 5.24 -22.89
C PRO A 270 -43.00 6.33 -23.47
N GLY A 271 -42.76 6.76 -24.72
CA GLY A 271 -43.71 7.55 -25.51
C GLY A 271 -44.54 6.73 -26.50
N THR A 272 -44.45 5.39 -26.45
CA THR A 272 -45.01 4.46 -27.45
C THR A 272 -46.12 3.55 -26.90
N GLY A 273 -46.88 4.02 -25.92
CA GLY A 273 -48.06 3.29 -25.43
C GLY A 273 -49.08 4.22 -24.80
N GLY A 274 -50.06 4.68 -25.60
CA GLY A 274 -51.25 5.36 -25.10
C GLY A 274 -51.58 6.66 -25.83
N GLY A 275 -52.14 6.55 -27.03
CA GLY A 275 -52.64 7.70 -27.79
C GLY A 275 -53.27 7.26 -29.11
N THR A 276 -54.53 6.81 -29.00
CA THR A 276 -55.52 6.45 -30.05
C THR A 276 -55.20 5.30 -30.99
#